data_AF-A0A9D4FIA0-F1
#
_entry.id   AF-A0A9D4FIA0-F1
#
_cell.length_a   1.000
_cell.length_b   1.000
_cell.length_c   1.000
_cell.angle_alpha   90.00
_cell.angle_beta   90.00
_cell.angle_gamma   90.00
#
_symmetry.space_group_name_H-M   'P 1'
#
loop_
_entity.id
_entity.type
_entity.pdbx_description
1 polymer ?
#
loop_
_entity_poly.entity_id
_entity_poly.type
_entity_poly.pdbx_seq_one_letter_code
_entity_poly.pdbx_strand_id
1 'polypeptide(L)'
;MINMMKSIYSNVKACIKNSSDMSYSNFFEISLGVKQGEPLSPLLFILFINGVTEIIEYNNLTQNDLDILSVFMLLFADDIALFTTDPGSLQNQLNSLYQYSCKWGLKINSSKTKICIFEKRKSICNFRWTINNEILEVVDNFCYLGINFSSNGKFNHAVKMLNDQALKAYNHLLSIFSKVSLDIKTKLSLFDALVVPILLYGAEVWGIYTFTDLDKLHIKFCKHVLGVKQQTSNAAVFGELGRFPLTTVCKEKSIKYWLKIINSPNSLMHETLMKQIQFAHDNRINDLNSLWFSSLSTLLNKLGFGNLIDFTMSEYLLPMFSQRLKDQYIQSWHETLSVQPKMEYYCKFKEDFEFEHYLVNIKNEKHRKELTRFRLSSHSLEIETGRYNNIERSNRICKLCTQNVVESEYHFLLCCTAYSDLRKDYNISSNWPNITKFKYIMSEKKESKVRNTAKYIYNAMKLRKNKLES
;
A
#
# COMPACT_ATOMS: atom_id res chain seq x y z
N MET A 1 -37.92 11.02 25.14
CA MET A 1 -36.65 10.39 24.70
C MET A 1 -35.84 9.83 25.87
N ILE A 2 -35.47 10.63 26.88
CA ILE A 2 -34.69 10.15 28.05
C ILE A 2 -35.35 8.97 28.78
N ASN A 3 -36.67 9.01 29.01
CA ASN A 3 -37.39 7.90 29.66
C ASN A 3 -37.35 6.59 28.85
N MET A 4 -37.35 6.69 27.51
CA MET A 4 -37.20 5.53 26.63
C MET A 4 -35.79 4.93 26.76
N MET A 5 -34.77 5.78 26.80
CA MET A 5 -33.39 5.34 27.03
C MET A 5 -33.26 4.67 28.42
N LYS A 6 -33.79 5.28 29.47
CA LYS A 6 -33.82 4.68 30.82
C LYS A 6 -34.51 3.31 30.82
N SER A 7 -35.64 3.17 30.11
CA SER A 7 -36.34 1.89 29.98
C SER A 7 -35.54 0.83 29.23
N ILE A 8 -34.74 1.20 28.22
CA ILE A 8 -33.88 0.27 27.48
C ILE A 8 -32.78 -0.30 28.38
N TYR A 9 -32.30 0.50 29.35
CA TYR A 9 -31.19 0.16 30.25
C TYR A 9 -31.62 -0.31 31.64
N SER A 10 -32.91 -0.28 32.00
CA SER A 10 -33.36 -0.58 33.37
C SER A 10 -33.33 -2.07 33.74
N ASN A 11 -33.53 -2.98 32.76
CA ASN A 11 -33.64 -4.42 32.99
C ASN A 11 -32.76 -5.22 32.03
N VAL A 12 -31.50 -4.84 31.88
CA VAL A 12 -30.57 -5.54 30.97
C VAL A 12 -30.12 -6.84 31.61
N LYS A 13 -30.31 -7.95 30.89
CA LYS A 13 -29.81 -9.27 31.29
C LYS A 13 -28.88 -9.82 30.21
N ALA A 14 -27.84 -10.53 30.62
CA ALA A 14 -26.94 -11.25 29.72
C ALA A 14 -26.85 -12.72 30.13
N CYS A 15 -26.42 -13.56 29.18
CA CYS A 15 -26.03 -14.94 29.41
C CYS A 15 -24.77 -15.22 28.58
N ILE A 16 -24.00 -16.22 28.98
CA ILE A 16 -22.78 -16.64 28.29
C ILE A 16 -23.12 -17.85 27.41
N LYS A 17 -22.75 -17.77 26.14
CA LYS A 17 -22.82 -18.93 25.22
C LYS A 17 -21.50 -19.67 25.26
N ASN A 18 -21.53 -20.94 25.64
CA ASN A 18 -20.36 -21.79 25.64
C ASN A 18 -20.07 -22.27 24.21
N SER A 19 -18.84 -22.09 23.72
CA SER A 19 -18.49 -22.38 22.32
C SER A 19 -18.25 -23.86 22.04
N SER A 20 -17.96 -24.67 23.07
CA SER A 20 -17.68 -26.10 22.92
C SER A 20 -18.95 -26.94 22.72
N ASP A 21 -20.03 -26.61 23.44
CA ASP A 21 -21.29 -27.36 23.44
C ASP A 21 -22.50 -26.52 22.99
N MET A 22 -22.29 -25.25 22.65
CA MET A 22 -23.32 -24.30 22.22
C MET A 22 -24.43 -24.05 23.26
N SER A 23 -24.22 -24.44 24.52
CA SER A 23 -25.14 -24.21 25.63
C SER A 23 -25.11 -22.75 26.11
N TYR A 24 -26.18 -22.33 26.78
CA TYR A 24 -26.31 -20.99 27.36
C TYR A 24 -26.34 -21.09 28.89
N SER A 25 -25.65 -20.18 29.57
CA SER A 25 -25.79 -20.01 31.01
C SER A 25 -27.16 -19.46 31.39
N ASN A 26 -27.49 -19.51 32.68
CA ASN A 26 -28.59 -18.71 33.21
C ASN A 26 -28.34 -17.20 32.96
N PHE A 27 -29.44 -16.45 32.84
CA PHE A 27 -29.38 -15.00 32.74
C PHE A 27 -28.94 -14.37 34.06
N PHE A 28 -28.09 -13.35 33.97
CA PHE A 28 -27.69 -12.48 35.07
C PHE A 28 -27.92 -11.02 34.68
N GLU A 29 -28.14 -10.16 35.68
CA GLU A 29 -28.42 -8.74 35.48
C GLU A 29 -27.14 -7.94 35.24
N ILE A 30 -27.23 -6.96 34.32
CA ILE A 30 -26.16 -6.01 34.05
C ILE A 30 -26.58 -4.66 34.62
N SER A 31 -25.94 -4.26 35.72
CA SER A 31 -26.20 -3.00 36.40
C SER A 31 -25.32 -1.84 35.93
N LEU A 32 -24.19 -2.12 35.27
CA LEU A 32 -23.19 -1.14 34.86
C LEU A 32 -22.78 -1.34 33.40
N GLY A 33 -22.59 -0.22 32.70
CA GLY A 33 -22.07 -0.18 31.33
C GLY A 33 -23.15 -0.05 30.25
N VAL A 34 -22.69 0.28 29.05
CA VAL A 34 -23.51 0.34 27.83
C VAL A 34 -23.52 -1.02 27.12
N LYS A 35 -24.52 -1.29 26.28
CA LYS A 35 -24.67 -2.60 25.62
C LYS A 35 -23.73 -2.70 24.41
N GLN A 36 -22.75 -3.60 24.46
CA GLN A 36 -21.88 -3.83 23.30
C GLN A 36 -22.70 -4.34 22.09
N GLY A 37 -22.52 -3.69 20.94
CA GLY A 37 -23.26 -3.97 19.71
C GLY A 37 -24.61 -3.25 19.57
N GLU A 38 -25.04 -2.49 20.58
CA GLU A 38 -26.27 -1.68 20.50
C GLU A 38 -25.99 -0.31 19.84
N PRO A 39 -26.81 0.15 18.87
CA PRO A 39 -26.50 1.35 18.09
C PRO A 39 -26.35 2.66 18.87
N LEU A 40 -27.05 2.83 19.99
CA LEU A 40 -27.01 4.05 20.82
C LEU A 40 -25.84 4.07 21.81
N SER A 41 -25.29 2.90 22.14
CA SER A 41 -24.23 2.72 23.14
C SER A 41 -22.96 3.53 22.84
N PRO A 42 -22.45 3.61 21.59
CA PRO A 42 -21.30 4.47 21.28
C PRO A 42 -21.57 5.95 21.56
N LEU A 43 -22.76 6.46 21.21
CA LEU A 43 -23.13 7.85 21.46
C LEU A 43 -23.23 8.13 22.97
N LEU A 44 -23.86 7.23 23.71
CA LEU A 44 -23.95 7.32 25.17
C LEU A 44 -22.58 7.36 25.83
N PHE A 45 -21.66 6.52 25.38
CA PHE A 45 -20.28 6.52 25.87
C PHE A 45 -19.55 7.82 25.53
N ILE A 46 -19.69 8.34 24.31
CA ILE A 46 -19.10 9.62 23.90
C ILE A 46 -19.63 10.76 24.77
N LEU A 47 -20.95 10.82 24.99
CA LEU A 47 -21.56 11.85 25.84
C LEU A 47 -21.07 11.76 27.30
N PHE A 48 -20.88 10.53 27.80
CA PHE A 48 -20.37 10.30 29.14
C PHE A 48 -18.91 10.76 29.29
N ILE A 49 -18.03 10.42 28.34
CA ILE A 49 -16.62 10.78 28.42
C ILE A 49 -16.35 12.24 28.05
N ASN A 50 -17.27 12.93 27.36
CA ASN A 50 -17.04 14.29 26.83
C ASN A 50 -16.55 15.31 27.87
N GLY A 51 -17.00 15.18 29.12
CA GLY A 51 -16.56 16.04 30.23
C GLY A 51 -15.09 15.86 30.61
N VAL A 52 -14.39 14.86 30.08
CA VAL A 52 -12.95 14.67 30.30
C VAL A 52 -12.12 15.84 29.75
N THR A 53 -12.63 16.51 28.73
CA THR A 53 -11.96 17.66 28.10
C THR A 53 -11.89 18.87 29.03
N GLU A 54 -12.81 18.97 29.99
CA GLU A 54 -12.89 20.08 30.96
C GLU A 54 -11.87 19.96 32.10
N ILE A 55 -11.20 18.81 32.24
CA ILE A 55 -10.27 18.53 33.34
C ILE A 55 -8.86 19.08 33.08
N ILE A 56 -8.48 19.26 31.81
CA ILE A 56 -7.15 19.77 31.49
C ILE A 56 -7.16 21.28 31.73
N GLU A 57 -6.56 21.70 32.84
CA GLU A 57 -6.26 23.11 33.10
C GLU A 57 -5.17 23.59 32.15
N TYR A 58 -5.57 24.18 31.02
CA TYR A 58 -4.66 24.80 30.06
C TYR A 58 -3.87 25.99 30.63
N ASN A 59 -4.26 26.50 31.81
CA ASN A 59 -3.66 27.66 32.48
C ASN A 59 -2.26 27.40 33.06
N ASN A 60 -1.83 26.14 33.18
CA ASN A 60 -0.50 25.76 33.68
C ASN A 60 0.50 25.45 32.55
N LEU A 61 0.12 25.67 31.29
CA LEU A 61 1.02 25.51 30.14
C LEU A 61 1.91 26.74 30.02
N THR A 62 3.24 26.55 29.97
CA THR A 62 4.19 27.66 29.78
C THR A 62 4.06 28.25 28.36
N GLN A 63 4.60 29.45 28.13
CA GLN A 63 4.63 30.07 26.79
C GLN A 63 5.34 29.18 25.74
N ASN A 64 6.26 28.30 26.17
CA ASN A 64 6.92 27.30 25.33
C ASN A 64 6.05 26.04 25.10
N ASP A 65 5.08 25.77 25.97
CA ASP A 65 4.09 24.72 25.77
C ASP A 65 2.99 25.14 24.81
N LEU A 66 2.92 26.40 24.32
CA LEU A 66 1.94 26.86 23.31
C LEU A 66 2.21 26.32 21.89
N ASP A 67 2.96 25.22 21.78
CA ASP A 67 2.95 24.37 20.60
C ASP A 67 1.65 23.56 20.55
N ILE A 68 0.63 24.11 19.89
CA ILE A 68 -0.65 23.51 19.41
C ILE A 68 -1.00 22.16 20.03
N LEU A 69 -0.23 21.10 19.76
CA LEU A 69 -0.50 19.73 20.23
C LEU A 69 -0.73 19.61 21.74
N SER A 70 -0.04 20.38 22.59
CA SER A 70 -0.25 20.36 24.05
C SER A 70 -1.65 20.80 24.50
N VAL A 71 -2.35 21.51 23.62
CA VAL A 71 -3.71 22.01 23.82
C VAL A 71 -4.75 20.96 23.41
N PHE A 72 -4.35 19.93 22.65
CA PHE A 72 -5.26 18.91 22.15
C PHE A 72 -5.18 17.61 22.93
N MET A 73 -6.35 17.15 23.37
CA MET A 73 -6.58 15.79 23.79
C MET A 73 -7.21 15.04 22.62
N LEU A 74 -6.61 13.93 22.18
CA LEU A 74 -7.25 13.07 21.19
C LEU A 74 -8.06 12.00 21.92
N LEU A 75 -9.36 11.98 21.64
CA LEU A 75 -10.31 11.05 22.20
C LEU A 75 -10.83 10.12 21.10
N PHE A 76 -10.59 8.83 21.23
CA PHE A 76 -11.16 7.83 20.35
C PHE A 76 -11.69 6.65 21.16
N ALA A 77 -13.01 6.61 21.36
CA ALA A 77 -13.62 5.69 22.31
C ALA A 77 -12.90 5.74 23.68
N ASP A 78 -12.42 4.62 24.20
CA ASP A 78 -11.69 4.52 25.46
C ASP A 78 -10.21 4.91 25.36
N ASP A 79 -9.67 5.07 24.15
CA ASP A 79 -8.29 5.53 23.95
C ASP A 79 -8.20 7.06 24.07
N ILE A 80 -7.34 7.52 24.99
CA ILE A 80 -7.04 8.93 25.24
C ILE A 80 -5.56 9.16 24.96
N ALA A 81 -5.22 10.10 24.07
CA ALA A 81 -3.85 10.55 23.86
C ALA A 81 -3.66 11.97 24.39
N LEU A 82 -2.63 12.11 25.23
CA LEU A 82 -2.18 13.36 25.83
C LEU A 82 -0.83 13.74 25.22
N PHE A 83 -0.62 15.04 25.00
CA PHE A 83 0.62 15.57 24.46
C PHE A 83 1.12 16.69 25.36
N THR A 84 2.41 16.68 25.70
CA THR A 84 3.08 17.80 26.35
C THR A 84 4.53 17.84 25.91
N THR A 85 5.16 19.00 26.04
CA THR A 85 6.61 19.19 25.89
C THR A 85 7.35 19.13 27.22
N ASP A 86 6.64 19.28 28.34
CA ASP A 86 7.18 19.23 29.70
C ASP A 86 6.76 17.95 30.47
N PRO A 87 7.71 17.21 31.10
CA PRO A 87 7.42 16.03 31.91
C PRO A 87 6.49 16.27 33.11
N GLY A 88 6.64 17.40 33.80
CA GLY A 88 5.83 17.74 34.98
C GLY A 88 4.37 18.00 34.60
N SER A 89 4.17 18.71 33.50
CA SER A 89 2.87 18.98 32.89
C SER A 89 2.15 17.69 32.51
N LEU A 90 2.87 16.70 31.96
CA LEU A 90 2.28 15.38 31.68
C LEU A 90 1.82 14.68 32.97
N GLN A 91 2.62 14.73 34.04
CA GLN A 91 2.23 14.15 35.32
C GLN A 91 0.98 14.83 35.91
N ASN A 92 0.87 16.15 35.78
CA ASN A 92 -0.33 16.88 36.20
C ASN A 92 -1.56 16.44 35.39
N GLN A 93 -1.45 16.33 34.07
CA GLN A 93 -2.55 15.83 33.23
C GLN A 93 -2.96 14.40 33.60
N LEU A 94 -2.00 13.51 33.88
CA LEU A 94 -2.27 12.14 34.34
C LEU A 94 -2.99 12.12 35.70
N ASN A 95 -2.61 13.00 36.63
CA ASN A 95 -3.25 13.13 37.93
C ASN A 95 -4.71 13.59 37.78
N SER A 96 -4.95 14.62 36.96
CA SER A 96 -6.29 15.14 36.71
C SER A 96 -7.17 14.11 36.00
N LEU A 97 -6.62 13.37 35.03
CA LEU A 97 -7.31 12.25 34.38
C LEU A 97 -7.69 11.14 35.39
N TYR A 98 -6.77 10.80 36.31
CA TYR A 98 -7.05 9.83 37.36
C TYR A 98 -8.18 10.30 38.30
N GLN A 99 -8.15 11.56 38.75
CA GLN A 99 -9.21 12.12 39.60
C GLN A 99 -10.59 12.07 38.93
N TYR A 100 -10.66 12.41 37.65
CA TYR A 100 -11.90 12.27 36.90
C TYR A 100 -12.35 10.82 36.77
N SER A 101 -11.42 9.90 36.52
CA SER A 101 -11.75 8.48 36.46
C SER A 101 -12.37 7.99 37.78
N CYS A 102 -11.84 8.42 38.93
CA CYS A 102 -12.41 8.14 40.24
C CYS A 102 -13.81 8.76 40.41
N LYS A 103 -13.98 10.04 40.04
CA LYS A 103 -15.26 10.75 40.13
C LYS A 103 -16.37 10.05 39.37
N TRP A 104 -16.06 9.51 38.19
CA TRP A 104 -17.03 8.90 37.28
C TRP A 104 -17.04 7.36 37.32
N GLY A 105 -16.29 6.74 38.24
CA GLY A 105 -16.24 5.29 38.39
C GLY A 105 -15.59 4.55 37.22
N LEU A 106 -14.72 5.23 36.45
CA LEU A 106 -13.89 4.63 35.41
C LEU A 106 -12.60 4.06 36.00
N LYS A 107 -12.15 2.94 35.45
CA LYS A 107 -10.87 2.33 35.82
C LYS A 107 -9.87 2.48 34.68
N ILE A 108 -8.78 3.21 34.92
CA ILE A 108 -7.69 3.32 33.96
C ILE A 108 -6.87 2.02 33.96
N ASN A 109 -6.56 1.51 32.78
CA ASN A 109 -5.71 0.34 32.62
C ASN A 109 -4.24 0.76 32.46
N SER A 110 -3.57 0.97 33.59
CA SER A 110 -2.13 1.29 33.69
C SER A 110 -1.22 0.35 32.89
N SER A 111 -1.57 -0.94 32.75
CA SER A 111 -0.78 -1.89 31.96
C SER A 111 -0.83 -1.61 30.45
N LYS A 112 -1.91 -1.00 29.96
CA LYS A 112 -2.07 -0.58 28.56
C LYS A 112 -1.65 0.88 28.34
N THR A 113 -1.72 1.72 29.36
CA THR A 113 -1.25 3.10 29.31
C THR A 113 0.28 3.13 29.23
N LYS A 114 0.83 3.83 28.24
CA LYS A 114 2.28 3.94 28.00
C LYS A 114 2.69 5.40 27.79
N ILE A 115 3.94 5.70 28.07
CA ILE A 115 4.57 6.97 27.73
C ILE A 115 5.47 6.77 26.52
N CYS A 116 5.29 7.57 25.47
CA CYS A 116 6.19 7.58 24.32
C CYS A 116 6.81 8.98 24.19
N ILE A 117 8.13 9.06 24.31
CA ILE A 117 8.88 10.31 24.25
C ILE A 117 9.36 10.52 22.81
N PHE A 118 8.95 11.61 22.17
CA PHE A 118 9.40 11.94 20.83
C PHE A 118 10.67 12.81 20.87
N GLU A 119 11.78 12.29 20.36
CA GLU A 119 13.07 12.97 20.38
C GLU A 119 13.94 12.61 19.16
N LYS A 120 14.66 13.60 18.60
CA LYS A 120 15.56 13.36 17.46
C LYS A 120 16.78 12.52 17.85
N ARG A 121 17.25 12.65 19.09
CA ARG A 121 18.37 11.90 19.66
C ARG A 121 17.96 11.41 21.02
N LYS A 122 18.22 10.13 21.30
CA LYS A 122 17.82 9.52 22.55
C LYS A 122 18.53 10.19 23.72
N SER A 123 17.76 10.76 24.64
CA SER A 123 18.27 11.38 25.86
C SER A 123 17.95 10.51 27.07
N ILE A 124 18.73 10.66 28.14
CA ILE A 124 18.44 9.97 29.39
C ILE A 124 17.30 10.72 30.07
N CYS A 125 16.10 10.15 30.05
CA CYS A 125 14.98 10.66 30.82
C CYS A 125 14.96 10.01 32.21
N ASN A 126 15.22 10.80 33.25
CA ASN A 126 15.17 10.35 34.65
C ASN A 126 13.79 10.52 35.29
N PHE A 127 12.84 11.13 34.57
CA PHE A 127 11.49 11.35 35.08
C PHE A 127 10.69 10.05 35.07
N ARG A 128 9.90 9.81 36.12
CA ARG A 128 9.01 8.65 36.21
C ARG A 128 7.57 9.13 36.32
N TRP A 129 6.76 8.77 35.33
CA TRP A 129 5.33 9.05 35.35
C TRP A 129 4.60 7.96 36.10
N THR A 130 3.59 8.37 36.87
CA THR A 130 2.75 7.47 37.65
C THR A 130 1.28 7.78 37.45
N ILE A 131 0.43 6.76 37.56
CA ILE A 131 -1.02 6.92 37.67
C ILE A 131 -1.52 5.96 38.74
N ASN A 132 -2.30 6.44 39.70
CA ASN A 132 -2.69 5.65 40.88
C ASN A 132 -1.49 5.02 41.61
N ASN A 133 -0.38 5.75 41.77
CA ASN A 133 0.90 5.25 42.32
C ASN A 133 1.55 4.09 41.54
N GLU A 134 1.01 3.70 40.40
CA GLU A 134 1.61 2.71 39.51
C GLU A 134 2.49 3.40 38.48
N ILE A 135 3.73 2.92 38.31
CA ILE A 135 4.69 3.48 37.35
C ILE A 135 4.27 3.09 35.93
N LEU A 136 4.16 4.09 35.05
CA LEU A 136 3.88 3.87 33.64
C LEU A 136 5.16 3.50 32.88
N GLU A 137 5.04 2.53 31.98
CA GLU A 137 6.14 2.09 31.13
C GLU A 137 6.43 3.14 30.04
N VAL A 138 7.70 3.51 29.89
CA VAL A 138 8.20 4.34 28.78
C VAL A 138 8.60 3.43 27.63
N VAL A 139 8.03 3.64 26.44
CA VAL A 139 8.24 2.81 25.26
C VAL A 139 8.82 3.60 24.10
N ASP A 140 9.72 2.97 23.34
CA ASP A 140 10.27 3.54 22.10
C ASP A 140 9.28 3.45 20.92
N ASN A 141 8.31 2.53 20.99
CA ASN A 141 7.31 2.31 19.96
C ASN A 141 5.94 2.11 20.60
N PHE A 142 4.92 2.81 20.10
CA PHE A 142 3.55 2.72 20.60
C PHE A 142 2.55 2.58 19.45
N CYS A 143 1.67 1.59 19.55
CA CYS A 143 0.60 1.39 18.59
C CYS A 143 -0.64 2.18 19.03
N TYR A 144 -1.02 3.18 18.24
CA TYR A 144 -2.23 3.98 18.45
C TYR A 144 -3.13 3.86 17.22
N LEU A 145 -4.38 3.41 17.43
CA LEU A 145 -5.38 3.20 16.37
C LEU A 145 -4.85 2.38 15.17
N GLY A 146 -4.00 1.39 15.43
CA GLY A 146 -3.42 0.51 14.41
C GLY A 146 -2.18 1.06 13.69
N ILE A 147 -1.70 2.27 14.02
CA ILE A 147 -0.45 2.84 13.51
C ILE A 147 0.62 2.79 14.60
N ASN A 148 1.80 2.30 14.25
CA ASN A 148 2.93 2.26 15.18
C ASN A 148 3.79 3.51 15.09
N PHE A 149 3.79 4.31 16.14
CA PHE A 149 4.61 5.51 16.28
C PHE A 149 5.91 5.16 16.97
N SER A 150 7.04 5.57 16.39
CA SER A 150 8.35 5.44 17.02
C SER A 150 8.82 6.77 17.60
N SER A 151 9.55 6.73 18.71
CA SER A 151 10.12 7.89 19.41
C SER A 151 10.92 8.85 18.51
N ASN A 152 11.53 8.34 17.43
CA ASN A 152 12.26 9.18 16.47
C ASN A 152 11.36 9.90 15.42
N GLY A 153 10.04 9.74 15.49
CA GLY A 153 9.05 10.35 14.59
C GLY A 153 8.95 9.75 13.18
N LYS A 154 9.68 8.66 12.88
CA LYS A 154 9.67 8.02 11.55
C LYS A 154 8.57 6.96 11.41
N PHE A 155 8.06 6.76 10.20
CA PHE A 155 7.01 5.79 9.92
C PHE A 155 7.50 4.41 9.43
N ASN A 156 8.81 4.14 9.50
CA ASN A 156 9.38 2.86 9.03
C ASN A 156 8.75 1.65 9.72
N HIS A 157 8.56 1.72 11.05
CA HIS A 157 7.93 0.65 11.81
C HIS A 157 6.43 0.51 11.51
N ALA A 158 5.71 1.62 11.33
CA ALA A 158 4.32 1.60 10.89
C ALA A 158 4.16 0.89 9.54
N VAL A 159 4.91 1.34 8.52
CA VAL A 159 4.84 0.77 7.16
C VAL A 159 5.24 -0.71 7.16
N LYS A 160 6.23 -1.11 7.96
CA LYS A 160 6.60 -2.52 8.11
C LYS A 160 5.45 -3.35 8.71
N MET A 161 4.83 -2.88 9.78
CA MET A 161 3.70 -3.59 10.41
C MET A 161 2.51 -3.73 9.45
N LEU A 162 2.17 -2.68 8.69
CA LEU A 162 1.11 -2.73 7.67
C LEU A 162 1.44 -3.76 6.57
N ASN A 163 2.70 -3.81 6.13
CA ASN A 163 3.16 -4.84 5.19
C ASN A 163 3.04 -6.25 5.76
N ASP A 164 3.39 -6.47 7.03
CA ASP A 164 3.28 -7.78 7.69
C ASP A 164 1.81 -8.23 7.82
N GLN A 165 0.91 -7.29 8.16
CA GLN A 165 -0.54 -7.55 8.20
C GLN A 165 -1.09 -7.84 6.80
N ALA A 166 -0.73 -7.03 5.81
CA ALA A 166 -1.13 -7.23 4.43
C ALA A 166 -0.60 -8.55 3.85
N LEU A 167 0.59 -8.98 4.25
CA LEU A 167 1.17 -10.26 3.86
C LEU A 167 0.31 -11.43 4.38
N LYS A 168 -0.23 -11.34 5.60
CA LYS A 168 -1.16 -12.36 6.13
C LYS A 168 -2.43 -12.44 5.28
N ALA A 169 -3.04 -11.29 4.97
CA ALA A 169 -4.23 -11.24 4.09
C ALA A 169 -3.93 -11.77 2.68
N TYR A 170 -2.78 -11.41 2.12
CA TYR A 170 -2.30 -11.91 0.84
C TYR A 170 -2.10 -13.44 0.82
N ASN A 171 -1.51 -14.01 1.87
CA ASN A 171 -1.33 -15.46 1.97
C ASN A 171 -2.68 -16.19 2.06
N HIS A 172 -3.68 -15.59 2.72
CA HIS A 172 -5.04 -16.13 2.72
C HIS A 172 -5.65 -16.10 1.29
N LEU A 173 -5.47 -15.00 0.55
CA LEU A 173 -5.89 -14.93 -0.86
C LEU A 173 -5.22 -15.99 -1.73
N LEU A 174 -3.93 -16.27 -1.54
CA LEU A 174 -3.24 -17.35 -2.27
C LEU A 174 -3.88 -18.72 -2.00
N SER A 175 -4.32 -18.98 -0.76
CA SER A 175 -5.05 -20.21 -0.42
C SER A 175 -6.40 -20.30 -1.14
N ILE A 176 -7.08 -19.17 -1.34
CA ILE A 176 -8.32 -19.12 -2.12
C ILE A 176 -8.03 -19.40 -3.61
N PHE A 177 -6.99 -18.77 -4.16
CA PHE A 177 -6.63 -18.92 -5.58
C PHE A 177 -6.17 -20.34 -5.95
N SER A 178 -5.68 -21.12 -5.00
CA SER A 178 -5.33 -22.52 -5.24
C SER A 178 -6.54 -23.46 -5.22
N LYS A 179 -7.63 -23.06 -4.54
CA LYS A 179 -8.86 -23.85 -4.41
C LYS A 179 -9.90 -23.51 -5.46
N VAL A 180 -9.95 -22.24 -5.89
CA VAL A 180 -10.96 -21.72 -6.81
C VAL A 180 -10.28 -21.16 -8.05
N SER A 181 -10.70 -21.64 -9.22
CA SER A 181 -10.26 -21.07 -10.49
C SER A 181 -10.92 -19.72 -10.71
N LEU A 182 -10.12 -18.65 -10.60
CA LEU A 182 -10.55 -17.27 -10.80
C LEU A 182 -9.84 -16.67 -12.00
N ASP A 183 -10.55 -15.84 -12.75
CA ASP A 183 -9.97 -15.07 -13.84
C ASP A 183 -9.06 -13.96 -13.28
N ILE A 184 -8.23 -13.37 -14.16
CA ILE A 184 -7.24 -12.37 -13.75
C ILE A 184 -7.92 -11.14 -13.15
N LYS A 185 -9.03 -10.67 -13.73
CA LYS A 185 -9.74 -9.49 -13.24
C LYS A 185 -10.26 -9.71 -11.81
N THR A 186 -10.89 -10.85 -11.54
CA THR A 186 -11.37 -11.15 -10.18
C THR A 186 -10.22 -11.25 -9.19
N LYS A 187 -9.09 -11.87 -9.56
CA LYS A 187 -7.90 -11.91 -8.68
C LYS A 187 -7.39 -10.51 -8.34
N LEU A 188 -7.30 -9.61 -9.34
CA LEU A 188 -6.92 -8.21 -9.15
C LEU A 188 -7.90 -7.48 -8.22
N SER A 189 -9.20 -7.60 -8.47
CA SER A 189 -10.24 -6.96 -7.64
C SER A 189 -10.22 -7.46 -6.20
N LEU A 190 -9.99 -8.75 -5.96
CA LEU A 190 -9.87 -9.30 -4.60
C LEU A 190 -8.65 -8.76 -3.86
N PHE A 191 -7.51 -8.62 -4.54
CA PHE A 191 -6.33 -7.99 -3.95
C PHE A 191 -6.57 -6.52 -3.61
N ASP A 192 -7.23 -5.79 -4.52
CA ASP A 192 -7.55 -4.38 -4.35
C ASP A 192 -8.57 -4.15 -3.22
N ALA A 193 -9.49 -5.09 -3.00
CA ALA A 193 -10.49 -5.00 -1.94
C ALA A 193 -9.96 -5.43 -0.56
N LEU A 194 -9.07 -6.43 -0.50
CA LEU A 194 -8.69 -7.08 0.78
C LEU A 194 -7.27 -6.77 1.26
N VAL A 195 -6.34 -6.43 0.37
CA VAL A 195 -4.92 -6.24 0.72
C VAL A 195 -4.50 -4.78 0.61
N VAL A 196 -4.88 -4.10 -0.48
CA VAL A 196 -4.53 -2.69 -0.70
C VAL A 196 -4.99 -1.77 0.44
N PRO A 197 -6.20 -1.90 1.02
CA PRO A 197 -6.62 -1.03 2.13
C PRO A 197 -5.74 -1.16 3.36
N ILE A 198 -5.23 -2.37 3.65
CA ILE A 198 -4.29 -2.62 4.76
C ILE A 198 -2.97 -1.92 4.47
N LEU A 199 -2.43 -2.06 3.25
CA LEU A 199 -1.17 -1.42 2.85
C LEU A 199 -1.24 0.10 2.87
N LEU A 200 -2.40 0.68 2.58
CA LEU A 200 -2.58 2.13 2.44
C LEU A 200 -3.18 2.80 3.70
N TYR A 201 -3.29 2.08 4.81
CA TYR A 201 -3.86 2.64 6.04
C TYR A 201 -2.98 3.78 6.58
N GLY A 202 -3.54 5.00 6.62
CA GLY A 202 -2.82 6.22 7.04
C GLY A 202 -1.87 6.80 5.99
N ALA A 203 -1.91 6.30 4.74
CA ALA A 203 -1.02 6.74 3.66
C ALA A 203 -1.17 8.23 3.31
N GLU A 204 -2.27 8.87 3.71
CA GLU A 204 -2.47 10.31 3.64
C GLU A 204 -1.30 11.07 4.31
N VAL A 205 -0.80 10.56 5.44
CA VAL A 205 0.30 11.16 6.20
C VAL A 205 1.64 10.55 5.79
N TRP A 206 1.84 9.25 5.95
CA TRP A 206 3.17 8.66 5.71
C TRP A 206 3.47 8.46 4.22
N GLY A 207 2.46 8.40 3.35
CA GLY A 207 2.61 8.05 1.94
C GLY A 207 3.37 9.06 1.08
N ILE A 208 3.64 10.25 1.62
CA ILE A 208 4.49 11.25 0.97
C ILE A 208 5.99 10.91 1.05
N TYR A 209 6.38 10.13 2.05
CA TYR A 209 7.75 9.71 2.25
C TYR A 209 8.09 8.50 1.38
N THR A 210 9.39 8.30 1.12
CA THR A 210 9.85 7.20 0.26
C THR A 210 10.14 5.95 1.10
N PHE A 211 9.46 4.84 0.79
CA PHE A 211 9.71 3.54 1.40
C PHE A 211 10.03 2.51 0.32
N THR A 212 11.14 1.79 0.47
CA THR A 212 11.59 0.77 -0.49
C THR A 212 10.68 -0.45 -0.56
N ASP A 213 9.86 -0.65 0.47
CA ASP A 213 9.17 -1.92 0.70
C ASP A 213 7.70 -1.89 0.28
N LEU A 214 7.13 -0.70 0.07
CA LEU A 214 5.70 -0.49 -0.17
C LEU A 214 5.18 -1.28 -1.38
N ASP A 215 5.92 -1.21 -2.50
CA ASP A 215 5.49 -1.86 -3.74
C ASP A 215 5.89 -3.34 -3.83
N LYS A 216 6.67 -3.86 -2.87
CA LYS A 216 7.20 -5.23 -2.92
C LYS A 216 6.09 -6.28 -2.90
N LEU A 217 5.08 -6.11 -2.04
CA LEU A 217 3.96 -7.06 -1.96
C LEU A 217 3.08 -6.96 -3.20
N HIS A 218 2.82 -5.75 -3.68
CA HIS A 218 2.04 -5.51 -4.90
C HIS A 218 2.68 -6.14 -6.14
N ILE A 219 3.98 -5.91 -6.35
CA ILE A 219 4.68 -6.48 -7.51
C ILE A 219 4.80 -8.01 -7.39
N LYS A 220 4.98 -8.54 -6.17
CA LYS A 220 4.97 -10.00 -5.92
C LYS A 220 3.65 -10.62 -6.33
N PHE A 221 2.54 -9.98 -5.97
CA PHE A 221 1.20 -10.39 -6.40
C PHE A 221 1.03 -10.30 -7.92
N CYS A 222 1.38 -9.17 -8.53
CA CYS A 222 1.28 -8.99 -9.98
C CYS A 222 2.05 -10.07 -10.76
N LYS A 223 3.27 -10.41 -10.33
CA LYS A 223 4.07 -11.50 -10.91
C LYS A 223 3.42 -12.87 -10.73
N HIS A 224 2.82 -13.13 -9.57
CA HIS A 224 2.07 -14.36 -9.31
C HIS A 224 0.87 -14.50 -10.24
N VAL A 225 0.06 -13.44 -10.40
CA VAL A 225 -1.11 -13.42 -11.29
C VAL A 225 -0.73 -13.69 -12.74
N LEU A 226 0.35 -13.07 -13.22
CA LEU A 226 0.87 -13.27 -14.58
C LEU A 226 1.59 -14.63 -14.76
N GLY A 227 1.97 -15.31 -13.67
CA GLY A 227 2.68 -16.59 -13.72
C GLY A 227 4.11 -16.50 -14.22
N VAL A 228 4.77 -15.35 -14.02
CA VAL A 228 6.15 -15.09 -14.46
C VAL A 228 7.16 -15.25 -13.31
N LYS A 229 8.46 -15.31 -13.64
CA LYS A 229 9.54 -15.45 -12.66
C LYS A 229 9.63 -14.21 -11.76
N GLN A 230 10.15 -14.39 -10.54
CA GLN A 230 10.33 -13.26 -9.60
C GLN A 230 11.35 -12.23 -10.11
N GLN A 231 12.27 -12.63 -10.98
CA GLN A 231 13.29 -11.79 -11.60
C GLN A 231 12.79 -11.03 -12.84
N THR A 232 11.54 -11.22 -13.25
CA THR A 232 10.95 -10.49 -14.39
C THR A 232 10.89 -9.00 -14.09
N SER A 233 11.09 -8.16 -15.13
CA SER A 233 11.10 -6.70 -15.01
C SER A 233 9.82 -6.19 -14.38
N ASN A 234 9.94 -5.38 -13.31
CA ASN A 234 8.79 -4.80 -12.64
C ASN A 234 8.01 -3.86 -13.57
N ALA A 235 8.71 -3.05 -14.37
CA ALA A 235 8.11 -2.15 -15.33
C ALA A 235 7.22 -2.91 -16.33
N ALA A 236 7.73 -4.01 -16.89
CA ALA A 236 6.98 -4.78 -17.86
C ALA A 236 5.77 -5.50 -17.23
N VAL A 237 5.89 -6.00 -16.00
CA VAL A 237 4.76 -6.57 -15.24
C VAL A 237 3.65 -5.54 -14.98
N PHE A 238 4.01 -4.33 -14.57
CA PHE A 238 3.05 -3.23 -14.39
C PHE A 238 2.42 -2.82 -15.71
N GLY A 239 3.22 -2.77 -16.80
CA GLY A 239 2.74 -2.45 -18.14
C GLY A 239 1.75 -3.46 -18.70
N GLU A 240 1.96 -4.76 -18.49
CA GLU A 240 1.02 -5.81 -18.91
C GLU A 240 -0.33 -5.74 -18.19
N LEU A 241 -0.32 -5.35 -16.92
CA LEU A 241 -1.54 -5.22 -16.12
C LEU A 241 -2.15 -3.81 -16.20
N GLY A 242 -1.47 -2.82 -16.79
CA GLY A 242 -1.87 -1.41 -16.74
C GLY A 242 -2.01 -0.87 -15.32
N ARG A 243 -1.16 -1.31 -14.39
CA ARG A 243 -1.28 -0.99 -12.95
C ARG A 243 -0.16 -0.10 -12.47
N PHE A 244 -0.53 0.98 -11.79
CA PHE A 244 0.43 1.87 -11.14
C PHE A 244 0.94 1.26 -9.83
N PRO A 245 2.19 1.55 -9.43
CA PRO A 245 2.69 1.22 -8.11
C PRO A 245 1.82 1.89 -7.02
N LEU A 246 1.71 1.24 -5.86
CA LEU A 246 1.00 1.77 -4.70
C LEU A 246 1.63 3.08 -4.20
N THR A 247 2.95 3.26 -4.41
CA THR A 247 3.61 4.55 -4.14
C THR A 247 2.94 5.73 -4.87
N THR A 248 2.45 5.53 -6.09
CA THR A 248 1.72 6.57 -6.83
C THR A 248 0.38 6.88 -6.16
N VAL A 249 -0.33 5.85 -5.69
CA VAL A 249 -1.60 5.98 -4.97
C VAL A 249 -1.42 6.69 -3.62
N CYS A 250 -0.34 6.39 -2.90
CA CYS A 250 0.04 7.07 -1.65
C CYS A 250 0.22 8.59 -1.86
N LYS A 251 0.96 8.98 -2.91
CA LYS A 251 1.17 10.39 -3.26
C LYS A 251 -0.14 11.10 -3.58
N GLU A 252 -1.03 10.46 -4.34
CA GLU A 252 -2.36 10.99 -4.63
C GLU A 252 -3.19 11.19 -3.35
N LYS A 253 -3.15 10.23 -2.43
CA LYS A 253 -3.81 10.33 -1.11
C LYS A 253 -3.26 11.50 -0.28
N SER A 254 -1.94 11.69 -0.23
CA SER A 254 -1.33 12.82 0.49
C SER A 254 -1.73 14.17 -0.12
N ILE A 255 -1.78 14.30 -1.44
CA ILE A 255 -2.26 15.52 -2.11
C ILE A 255 -3.74 15.75 -1.79
N LYS A 256 -4.58 14.72 -1.89
CA LYS A 256 -6.01 14.83 -1.54
C LYS A 256 -6.20 15.24 -0.09
N TYR A 257 -5.40 14.72 0.83
CA TYR A 257 -5.43 15.09 2.24
C TYR A 257 -5.01 16.54 2.45
N TRP A 258 -3.94 16.99 1.80
CA TRP A 258 -3.54 18.40 1.80
C TRP A 258 -4.66 19.33 1.31
N LEU A 259 -5.29 19.01 0.18
CA LEU A 259 -6.42 19.78 -0.36
C LEU A 259 -7.59 19.87 0.63
N LYS A 260 -7.84 18.79 1.38
CA LYS A 260 -8.85 18.79 2.44
C LYS A 260 -8.47 19.72 3.60
N ILE A 261 -7.20 19.71 4.02
CA ILE A 261 -6.70 20.54 5.14
C ILE A 261 -6.80 22.03 4.79
N ILE A 262 -6.35 22.44 3.62
CA ILE A 262 -6.38 23.86 3.21
C ILE A 262 -7.81 24.38 3.04
N ASN A 263 -8.75 23.52 2.64
CA ASN A 263 -10.17 23.86 2.50
C ASN A 263 -10.96 23.74 3.82
N SER A 264 -10.29 23.41 4.92
CA SER A 264 -10.88 23.35 6.27
C SER A 264 -10.16 24.35 7.20
N PRO A 265 -10.27 25.66 6.94
CA PRO A 265 -9.64 26.68 7.79
C PRO A 265 -10.14 26.55 9.24
N ASN A 266 -9.29 26.92 10.20
CA ASN A 266 -9.54 26.81 11.65
C ASN A 266 -9.69 25.37 12.18
N SER A 267 -9.37 24.34 11.38
CA SER A 267 -9.22 22.99 11.91
C SER A 267 -7.85 22.80 12.56
N LEU A 268 -7.74 21.93 13.56
CA LEU A 268 -6.47 21.52 14.17
C LEU A 268 -5.41 21.16 13.12
N MET A 269 -5.81 20.39 12.10
CA MET A 269 -4.91 19.98 11.04
C MET A 269 -4.42 21.15 10.20
N HIS A 270 -5.29 22.14 9.96
CA HIS A 270 -4.94 23.36 9.24
C HIS A 270 -3.96 24.22 10.04
N GLU A 271 -4.22 24.44 11.33
CA GLU A 271 -3.32 25.19 12.21
C GLU A 271 -1.95 24.50 12.34
N THR A 272 -1.96 23.16 12.47
CA THR A 272 -0.74 22.35 12.48
C THR A 272 0.06 22.49 11.19
N LEU A 273 -0.61 22.49 10.04
CA LEU A 273 0.02 22.70 8.74
C LEU A 273 0.64 24.10 8.65
N MET A 274 -0.10 25.15 9.04
CA MET A 274 0.39 26.53 9.01
C MET A 274 1.61 26.72 9.89
N LYS A 275 1.64 26.10 11.08
CA LYS A 275 2.85 26.09 11.92
C LYS A 275 4.03 25.36 11.27
N GLN A 276 3.81 24.22 10.61
CA GLN A 276 4.88 23.54 9.88
C GLN A 276 5.44 24.42 8.75
N ILE A 277 4.59 25.17 8.05
CA ILE A 277 4.98 26.11 7.01
C ILE A 277 5.83 27.24 7.62
N GLN A 278 5.34 27.88 8.68
CA GLN A 278 6.06 28.93 9.38
C GLN A 278 7.43 28.46 9.90
N PHE A 279 7.47 27.30 10.57
CA PHE A 279 8.70 26.70 11.05
C PHE A 279 9.72 26.43 9.93
N ALA A 280 9.25 26.03 8.74
CA ALA A 280 10.09 25.81 7.57
C ALA A 280 10.65 27.12 6.98
N HIS A 281 9.91 28.23 7.06
CA HIS A 281 10.38 29.55 6.64
C HIS A 281 11.42 30.15 7.60
N ASP A 282 11.19 30.02 8.91
CA ASP A 282 12.04 30.61 9.94
C ASP A 282 13.42 29.93 10.03
N ASN A 283 13.47 28.61 9.80
CA ASN A 283 14.70 27.82 9.88
C ASN A 283 15.31 27.58 8.49
N ARG A 284 16.16 28.51 8.03
CA ARG A 284 16.96 28.36 6.78
C ARG A 284 17.70 27.00 6.77
N ILE A 285 17.65 26.34 5.61
CA ILE A 285 17.33 24.92 5.44
C ILE A 285 18.57 24.01 5.33
N ASN A 286 18.62 22.92 6.12
CA ASN A 286 19.44 21.73 5.82
C ASN A 286 18.81 20.38 6.25
N ASP A 287 17.74 20.36 7.08
CA ASP A 287 17.13 19.11 7.62
C ASP A 287 15.62 18.96 7.28
N LEU A 288 15.16 19.62 6.21
CA LEU A 288 13.74 19.69 5.79
C LEU A 288 13.14 18.36 5.31
N ASN A 289 13.95 17.35 5.00
CA ASN A 289 13.43 16.05 4.54
C ASN A 289 12.61 15.28 5.61
N SER A 290 12.59 15.78 6.85
CA SER A 290 11.81 15.21 7.96
C SER A 290 10.36 15.73 8.01
N LEU A 291 10.09 16.94 7.52
CA LEU A 291 8.76 17.55 7.62
C LEU A 291 7.83 17.02 6.53
N TRP A 292 6.56 16.86 6.91
CA TRP A 292 5.53 16.40 5.99
C TRP A 292 5.27 17.42 4.88
N PHE A 293 5.12 18.70 5.24
CA PHE A 293 4.91 19.78 4.27
C PHE A 293 6.07 19.92 3.27
N SER A 294 7.33 19.80 3.72
CA SER A 294 8.49 19.89 2.82
C SER A 294 8.54 18.76 1.80
N SER A 295 8.16 17.55 2.22
CA SER A 295 8.03 16.39 1.33
C SER A 295 6.90 16.61 0.31
N LEU A 296 5.78 17.17 0.74
CA LEU A 296 4.66 17.55 -0.12
C LEU A 296 5.05 18.65 -1.11
N SER A 297 5.68 19.73 -0.65
CA SER A 297 6.17 20.82 -1.50
C SER A 297 7.14 20.31 -2.56
N THR A 298 8.07 19.42 -2.17
CA THR A 298 8.98 18.76 -3.12
C THR A 298 8.22 17.94 -4.17
N LEU A 299 7.16 17.23 -3.78
CA LEU A 299 6.30 16.51 -4.72
C LEU A 299 5.58 17.47 -5.67
N LEU A 300 4.95 18.53 -5.15
CA LEU A 300 4.23 19.52 -5.96
C LEU A 300 5.17 20.22 -6.96
N ASN A 301 6.38 20.59 -6.53
CA ASN A 301 7.44 21.12 -7.39
C ASN A 301 7.78 20.14 -8.51
N LYS A 302 7.99 18.85 -8.19
CA LYS A 302 8.25 17.82 -9.20
C LYS A 302 7.10 17.68 -10.20
N LEU A 303 5.86 17.84 -9.76
CA LEU A 303 4.67 17.79 -10.62
C LEU A 303 4.48 19.07 -11.48
N GLY A 304 5.23 20.14 -11.19
CA GLY A 304 5.11 21.44 -11.86
C GLY A 304 4.07 22.38 -11.23
N PHE A 305 3.69 22.13 -9.98
CA PHE A 305 2.66 22.88 -9.24
C PHE A 305 3.22 23.62 -8.01
N GLY A 306 4.52 23.95 -8.01
CA GLY A 306 5.17 24.64 -6.89
C GLY A 306 4.48 25.95 -6.49
N ASN A 307 4.02 26.71 -7.48
CA ASN A 307 3.38 28.01 -7.28
C ASN A 307 1.98 27.92 -6.65
N LEU A 308 1.39 26.73 -6.56
CA LEU A 308 0.04 26.53 -6.02
C LEU A 308 0.00 26.39 -4.49
N ILE A 309 1.16 26.40 -3.84
CA ILE A 309 1.29 26.22 -2.38
C ILE A 309 0.66 27.39 -1.61
N ASP A 310 0.68 28.60 -2.19
CA ASP A 310 0.27 29.84 -1.51
C ASP A 310 -1.19 30.25 -1.79
N PHE A 311 -1.91 29.51 -2.63
CA PHE A 311 -3.26 29.87 -3.04
C PHE A 311 -4.32 28.98 -2.36
N THR A 312 -5.51 29.52 -2.10
CA THR A 312 -6.68 28.73 -1.71
C THR A 312 -7.09 27.83 -2.88
N MET A 313 -6.87 26.51 -2.75
CA MET A 313 -6.96 25.58 -3.88
C MET A 313 -8.29 24.84 -3.99
N SER A 314 -8.83 24.87 -5.21
CA SER A 314 -9.93 24.06 -5.74
C SER A 314 -9.81 22.55 -5.50
N GLU A 315 -10.86 21.86 -5.03
CA GLU A 315 -10.98 20.40 -5.23
C GLU A 315 -10.91 20.02 -6.72
N TYR A 316 -11.23 20.94 -7.64
CA TYR A 316 -11.13 20.75 -9.09
C TYR A 316 -9.71 20.44 -9.59
N LEU A 317 -8.68 20.68 -8.78
CA LEU A 317 -7.28 20.42 -9.14
C LEU A 317 -6.88 18.96 -8.92
N LEU A 318 -7.62 18.19 -8.11
CA LEU A 318 -7.27 16.80 -7.82
C LEU A 318 -7.17 15.92 -9.07
N PRO A 319 -8.09 15.99 -10.06
CA PRO A 319 -7.93 15.29 -11.33
C PRO A 319 -6.64 15.67 -12.07
N MET A 320 -6.24 16.94 -12.04
CA MET A 320 -5.01 17.41 -12.69
C MET A 320 -3.76 16.84 -12.01
N PHE A 321 -3.71 16.85 -10.68
CA PHE A 321 -2.61 16.23 -9.92
C PHE A 321 -2.53 14.73 -10.18
N SER A 322 -3.66 14.05 -10.16
CA SER A 322 -3.76 12.60 -10.37
C SER A 322 -3.32 12.23 -11.79
N GLN A 323 -3.72 13.01 -12.79
CA GLN A 323 -3.29 12.82 -14.17
C GLN A 323 -1.77 13.04 -14.28
N ARG A 324 -1.24 14.14 -13.73
CA ARG A 324 0.20 14.44 -13.80
C ARG A 324 1.06 13.37 -13.12
N LEU A 325 0.62 12.84 -11.97
CA LEU A 325 1.27 11.72 -11.29
C LEU A 325 1.36 10.47 -12.19
N LYS A 326 0.27 10.16 -12.89
CA LYS A 326 0.22 9.03 -13.84
C LYS A 326 1.10 9.28 -15.05
N ASP A 327 1.05 10.48 -15.64
CA ASP A 327 1.85 10.86 -16.80
C ASP A 327 3.35 10.74 -16.51
N GLN A 328 3.81 11.28 -15.36
CA GLN A 328 5.21 11.16 -14.96
C GLN A 328 5.63 9.72 -14.74
N TYR A 329 4.75 8.90 -14.16
CA TYR A 329 5.04 7.47 -14.01
C TYR A 329 5.13 6.76 -15.37
N ILE A 330 4.21 7.04 -16.31
CA ILE A 330 4.21 6.46 -17.65
C ILE A 330 5.48 6.86 -18.41
N GLN A 331 5.89 8.14 -18.31
CA GLN A 331 7.15 8.60 -18.88
C GLN A 331 8.35 7.83 -18.30
N SER A 332 8.45 7.74 -16.96
CA SER A 332 9.51 6.99 -16.30
C SER A 332 9.48 5.50 -16.65
N TRP A 333 8.30 4.93 -16.88
CA TRP A 333 8.10 3.56 -17.33
C TRP A 333 8.68 3.34 -18.74
N HIS A 334 8.41 4.25 -19.69
CA HIS A 334 9.01 4.22 -21.03
C HIS A 334 10.53 4.32 -20.99
N GLU A 335 11.07 5.27 -20.21
CA GLU A 335 12.51 5.44 -20.00
C GLU A 335 13.15 4.18 -19.41
N THR A 336 12.50 3.57 -18.41
CA THR A 336 12.98 2.33 -17.80
C THR A 336 13.04 1.19 -18.81
N LEU A 337 12.03 1.07 -19.68
CA LEU A 337 11.99 0.01 -20.68
C LEU A 337 12.98 0.22 -21.82
N SER A 338 13.24 1.46 -22.24
CA SER A 338 14.15 1.76 -23.35
C SER A 338 15.61 1.46 -23.00
N VAL A 339 15.99 1.63 -21.72
CA VAL A 339 17.36 1.39 -21.26
C VAL A 339 17.61 -0.08 -20.89
N GLN A 340 16.56 -0.87 -20.61
CA GLN A 340 16.71 -2.27 -20.20
C GLN A 340 17.01 -3.20 -21.37
N PRO A 341 18.21 -3.83 -21.46
CA PRO A 341 18.55 -4.73 -22.57
C PRO A 341 17.65 -5.97 -22.62
N LYS A 342 17.05 -6.34 -21.48
CA LYS A 342 16.10 -7.46 -21.38
C LYS A 342 14.82 -7.19 -22.17
N MET A 343 14.40 -5.92 -22.25
CA MET A 343 13.09 -5.52 -22.74
C MET A 343 13.13 -5.07 -24.21
N GLU A 344 14.20 -5.39 -24.93
CA GLU A 344 14.44 -4.91 -26.30
C GLU A 344 13.30 -5.23 -27.27
N TYR A 345 12.69 -6.41 -27.17
CA TYR A 345 11.53 -6.75 -28.00
C TYR A 345 10.22 -6.27 -27.40
N TYR A 346 10.10 -6.27 -26.07
CA TYR A 346 8.88 -5.82 -25.38
C TYR A 346 8.57 -4.35 -25.67
N CYS A 347 9.54 -3.46 -25.55
CA CYS A 347 9.36 -2.03 -25.81
C CYS A 347 9.03 -1.71 -27.27
N LYS A 348 9.25 -2.66 -28.21
CA LYS A 348 8.93 -2.50 -29.62
C LYS A 348 7.44 -2.67 -29.91
N PHE A 349 6.70 -3.47 -29.14
CA PHE A 349 5.27 -3.72 -29.38
C PHE A 349 4.36 -3.24 -28.26
N LYS A 350 4.88 -3.06 -27.04
CA LYS A 350 4.13 -2.50 -25.92
C LYS A 350 4.39 -1.00 -25.85
N GLU A 351 3.56 -0.25 -26.56
CA GLU A 351 3.64 1.21 -26.63
C GLU A 351 2.71 1.86 -25.58
N ASP A 352 1.56 1.27 -25.28
CA ASP A 352 0.59 1.84 -24.34
C ASP A 352 0.68 1.24 -22.94
N PHE A 353 0.60 2.08 -21.90
CA PHE A 353 0.48 1.64 -20.51
C PHE A 353 -0.98 1.27 -20.16
N GLU A 354 -1.42 0.11 -20.62
CA GLU A 354 -2.80 -0.37 -20.44
C GLU A 354 -2.88 -1.86 -20.11
N PHE A 355 -4.01 -2.29 -19.54
CA PHE A 355 -4.28 -3.70 -19.25
C PHE A 355 -4.39 -4.51 -20.54
N GLU A 356 -3.58 -5.56 -20.68
CA GLU A 356 -3.52 -6.36 -21.89
C GLU A 356 -4.73 -7.30 -22.06
N HIS A 357 -5.46 -7.15 -23.16
CA HIS A 357 -6.71 -7.87 -23.40
C HIS A 357 -6.54 -9.40 -23.50
N TYR A 358 -5.38 -9.88 -23.96
CA TYR A 358 -5.15 -11.32 -24.06
C TYR A 358 -5.20 -12.03 -22.69
N LEU A 359 -4.97 -11.30 -21.59
CA LEU A 359 -5.04 -11.82 -20.23
C LEU A 359 -6.44 -12.34 -19.86
N VAL A 360 -7.48 -11.83 -20.51
CA VAL A 360 -8.88 -12.24 -20.28
C VAL A 360 -9.43 -13.09 -21.43
N ASN A 361 -8.96 -12.84 -22.66
CA ASN A 361 -9.43 -13.53 -23.86
C ASN A 361 -8.88 -14.97 -23.94
N ILE A 362 -7.70 -15.24 -23.38
CA ILE A 362 -7.14 -16.59 -23.32
C ILE A 362 -7.58 -17.26 -22.01
N LYS A 363 -8.62 -18.11 -22.11
CA LYS A 363 -9.16 -18.88 -20.98
C LYS A 363 -8.21 -19.97 -20.47
N ASN A 364 -7.48 -20.64 -21.38
CA ASN A 364 -6.51 -21.66 -20.99
C ASN A 364 -5.31 -21.00 -20.27
N GLU A 365 -5.17 -21.28 -18.98
CA GLU A 365 -4.14 -20.68 -18.13
C GLU A 365 -2.71 -21.02 -18.57
N LYS A 366 -2.46 -22.24 -19.07
CA LYS A 366 -1.13 -22.65 -19.54
C LYS A 366 -0.71 -21.84 -20.75
N HIS A 367 -1.59 -21.71 -21.75
CA HIS A 367 -1.31 -20.92 -22.95
C HIS A 367 -1.14 -19.44 -22.63
N ARG A 368 -2.02 -18.90 -21.76
CA ARG A 368 -1.94 -17.50 -21.33
C ARG A 368 -0.61 -17.20 -20.63
N LYS A 369 -0.26 -17.99 -19.61
CA LYS A 369 1.00 -17.82 -18.86
C LYS A 369 2.21 -17.94 -19.78
N GLU A 370 2.19 -18.87 -20.74
CA GLU A 370 3.32 -19.05 -21.64
C GLU A 370 3.46 -17.88 -22.62
N LEU A 371 2.35 -17.34 -23.16
CA LEU A 371 2.37 -16.09 -23.92
C LEU A 371 2.89 -14.92 -23.07
N THR A 372 2.41 -14.75 -21.83
CA THR A 372 2.89 -13.69 -20.93
C THR A 372 4.38 -13.83 -20.64
N ARG A 373 4.86 -15.05 -20.35
CA ARG A 373 6.29 -15.31 -20.16
C ARG A 373 7.10 -14.99 -21.40
N PHE A 374 6.56 -15.32 -22.56
CA PHE A 374 7.22 -15.02 -23.83
C PHE A 374 7.36 -13.51 -24.04
N ARG A 375 6.27 -12.76 -23.90
CA ARG A 375 6.25 -11.29 -24.03
C ARG A 375 7.20 -10.60 -23.06
N LEU A 376 7.27 -11.08 -21.82
CA LEU A 376 8.06 -10.47 -20.75
C LEU A 376 9.50 -10.99 -20.63
N SER A 377 10.00 -11.71 -21.63
CA SER A 377 11.33 -12.35 -21.61
C SER A 377 11.56 -13.15 -20.32
N SER A 378 10.52 -13.83 -19.84
CA SER A 378 10.49 -14.70 -18.66
C SER A 378 10.51 -16.19 -19.04
N HIS A 379 11.04 -16.51 -20.22
CA HIS A 379 11.14 -17.84 -20.81
C HIS A 379 12.53 -18.47 -20.62
N SER A 380 12.85 -19.50 -21.41
CA SER A 380 14.11 -20.28 -21.33
C SER A 380 14.89 -20.36 -22.67
N LEU A 381 14.61 -19.48 -23.63
CA LEU A 381 15.45 -19.33 -24.83
C LEU A 381 16.88 -18.89 -24.48
N GLU A 382 17.84 -19.19 -25.34
CA GLU A 382 19.27 -18.90 -25.11
C GLU A 382 19.57 -17.41 -24.92
N ILE A 383 18.77 -16.50 -25.49
CA ILE A 383 18.93 -15.06 -25.24
C ILE A 383 18.85 -14.71 -23.74
N GLU A 384 18.03 -15.44 -22.98
CA GLU A 384 17.83 -15.28 -21.54
C GLU A 384 18.67 -16.26 -20.72
N THR A 385 18.72 -17.56 -21.06
CA THR A 385 19.52 -18.54 -20.29
C THR A 385 21.01 -18.25 -20.42
N GLY A 386 21.47 -17.89 -21.62
CA GLY A 386 22.86 -17.47 -21.83
C GLY A 386 23.21 -16.19 -21.09
N ARG A 387 22.24 -15.29 -20.86
CA ARG A 387 22.45 -14.10 -20.02
C ARG A 387 22.75 -14.47 -18.57
N TYR A 388 22.02 -15.43 -18.00
CA TYR A 388 22.27 -15.90 -16.62
C TYR A 388 23.63 -16.58 -16.48
N ASN A 389 24.11 -17.18 -17.56
CA ASN A 389 25.41 -17.87 -17.62
C ASN A 389 26.54 -16.96 -18.10
N ASN A 390 26.35 -15.63 -18.16
CA ASN A 390 27.34 -14.65 -18.64
C ASN A 390 27.91 -14.94 -20.04
N ILE A 391 27.13 -15.57 -20.91
CA ILE A 391 27.49 -15.81 -22.31
C ILE A 391 27.29 -14.53 -23.11
N GLU A 392 28.25 -14.16 -23.94
CA GLU A 392 28.14 -13.01 -24.85
C GLU A 392 26.93 -13.16 -25.78
N ARG A 393 26.23 -12.06 -26.07
CA ARG A 393 24.96 -12.07 -26.81
C ARG A 393 25.06 -12.78 -28.16
N SER A 394 26.15 -12.55 -28.92
CA SER A 394 26.45 -13.19 -30.20
C SER A 394 26.50 -14.72 -30.11
N ASN A 395 26.93 -15.25 -28.97
CA ASN A 395 27.12 -16.68 -28.73
C ASN A 395 25.87 -17.38 -28.14
N ARG A 396 24.77 -16.65 -27.92
CA ARG A 396 23.49 -17.21 -27.41
C ARG A 396 22.66 -17.86 -28.53
N ILE A 397 23.27 -18.82 -29.22
CA ILE A 397 22.77 -19.39 -30.48
C ILE A 397 21.65 -20.41 -30.23
N CYS A 398 20.67 -20.48 -31.15
CA CYS A 398 19.63 -21.49 -31.11
C CYS A 398 20.19 -22.90 -31.29
N LYS A 399 19.98 -23.75 -30.29
CA LYS A 399 20.45 -25.15 -30.27
C LYS A 399 19.62 -26.11 -31.13
N LEU A 400 18.48 -25.66 -31.66
CA LEU A 400 17.51 -26.53 -32.35
C LEU A 400 17.49 -26.35 -33.87
N CYS A 401 18.05 -25.26 -34.38
CA CYS A 401 18.16 -25.01 -35.81
C CYS A 401 19.63 -24.95 -36.22
N THR A 402 19.90 -25.22 -37.49
CA THR A 402 21.25 -25.19 -38.07
C THR A 402 21.67 -23.81 -38.57
N GLN A 403 20.94 -22.75 -38.23
CA GLN A 403 21.14 -21.41 -38.79
C GLN A 403 22.24 -20.59 -38.10
N ASN A 404 22.82 -21.08 -36.98
CA ASN A 404 23.84 -20.38 -36.20
C ASN A 404 23.49 -18.91 -35.85
N VAL A 405 22.23 -18.66 -35.52
CA VAL A 405 21.73 -17.34 -35.12
C VAL A 405 21.29 -17.32 -33.66
N VAL A 406 21.32 -16.13 -33.05
CA VAL A 406 20.88 -15.90 -31.66
C VAL A 406 19.43 -16.36 -31.46
N GLU A 407 19.18 -17.14 -30.41
CA GLU A 407 17.84 -17.62 -30.06
C GLU A 407 17.02 -16.54 -29.33
N SER A 408 16.64 -15.50 -30.06
CA SER A 408 15.74 -14.47 -29.56
C SER A 408 14.26 -14.84 -29.73
N GLU A 409 13.38 -14.07 -29.09
CA GLU A 409 11.94 -14.12 -29.27
C GLU A 409 11.56 -13.93 -30.75
N TYR A 410 12.26 -13.01 -31.44
CA TYR A 410 12.06 -12.79 -32.87
C TYR A 410 12.41 -14.03 -33.70
N HIS A 411 13.59 -14.62 -33.46
CA HIS A 411 14.01 -15.82 -34.17
C HIS A 411 13.06 -16.99 -33.89
N PHE A 412 12.70 -17.20 -32.62
CA PHE A 412 11.77 -18.24 -32.19
C PHE A 412 10.39 -18.11 -32.86
N LEU A 413 9.84 -16.89 -32.90
CA LEU A 413 8.50 -16.65 -33.41
C LEU A 413 8.42 -16.75 -34.94
N LEU A 414 9.44 -16.26 -35.65
CA LEU A 414 9.33 -16.03 -37.11
C LEU A 414 10.34 -16.78 -37.97
N CYS A 415 11.53 -17.11 -37.47
CA CYS A 415 12.65 -17.54 -38.32
C CYS A 415 13.03 -19.02 -38.13
N CYS A 416 13.01 -19.51 -36.90
CA CYS A 416 13.64 -20.78 -36.52
C CYS A 416 13.06 -21.97 -37.30
N THR A 417 13.87 -22.65 -38.10
CA THR A 417 13.42 -23.76 -38.96
C THR A 417 12.85 -24.93 -38.15
N ALA A 418 13.28 -25.13 -36.91
CA ALA A 418 12.79 -26.19 -36.03
C ALA A 418 11.30 -26.11 -35.70
N TYR A 419 10.67 -24.95 -35.91
CA TYR A 419 9.24 -24.72 -35.64
C TYR A 419 8.44 -24.42 -36.91
N SER A 420 8.95 -24.71 -38.11
CA SER A 420 8.28 -24.40 -39.38
C SER A 420 6.88 -25.02 -39.48
N ASP A 421 6.75 -26.28 -39.07
CA ASP A 421 5.49 -27.02 -39.19
C ASP A 421 4.48 -26.53 -38.16
N LEU A 422 4.91 -26.33 -36.91
CA LEU A 422 4.07 -25.71 -35.88
C LEU A 422 3.59 -24.30 -36.28
N ARG A 423 4.42 -23.50 -36.96
CA ARG A 423 3.97 -22.18 -37.44
C ARG A 423 2.86 -22.31 -38.49
N LYS A 424 2.93 -23.31 -39.36
CA LYS A 424 1.86 -23.60 -40.33
C LYS A 424 0.60 -24.08 -39.62
N ASP A 425 0.71 -25.02 -38.68
CA ASP A 425 -0.42 -25.59 -37.94
C ASP A 425 -1.26 -24.53 -37.21
N TYR A 426 -0.59 -23.49 -36.70
CA TYR A 426 -1.24 -22.40 -35.97
C TYR A 426 -1.46 -21.13 -36.81
N ASN A 427 -1.22 -21.17 -38.13
CA ASN A 427 -1.37 -20.04 -39.04
C ASN A 427 -0.58 -18.78 -38.61
N ILE A 428 0.65 -18.96 -38.11
CA ILE A 428 1.55 -17.86 -37.77
C ILE A 428 2.19 -17.33 -39.06
N SER A 429 1.89 -16.08 -39.41
CA SER A 429 2.47 -15.46 -40.61
C SER A 429 3.98 -15.28 -40.42
N SER A 430 4.78 -16.16 -41.04
CA SER A 430 6.25 -16.11 -40.97
C SER A 430 6.94 -15.84 -42.30
N ASN A 431 6.19 -15.66 -43.40
CA ASN A 431 6.78 -15.31 -44.70
C ASN A 431 7.45 -13.94 -44.61
N TRP A 432 8.66 -13.78 -45.14
CA TRP A 432 9.43 -12.53 -45.08
C TRP A 432 9.50 -11.93 -43.66
N PRO A 433 10.16 -12.61 -42.70
CA PRO A 433 10.27 -12.15 -41.33
C PRO A 433 10.83 -10.72 -41.26
N ASN A 434 10.14 -9.84 -40.53
CA ASN A 434 10.63 -8.51 -40.21
C ASN A 434 10.06 -8.03 -38.86
N ILE A 435 10.65 -6.97 -38.31
CA ILE A 435 10.28 -6.48 -36.98
C ILE A 435 8.83 -5.96 -36.93
N THR A 436 8.32 -5.38 -38.02
CA THR A 436 6.93 -4.90 -38.11
C THR A 436 5.94 -6.05 -37.96
N LYS A 437 6.24 -7.20 -38.56
CA LYS A 437 5.43 -8.41 -38.44
C LYS A 437 5.48 -8.99 -37.04
N PHE A 438 6.66 -8.99 -36.41
CA PHE A 438 6.80 -9.38 -35.01
C PHE A 438 5.95 -8.50 -34.10
N LYS A 439 6.05 -7.17 -34.27
CA LYS A 439 5.22 -6.19 -33.54
C LYS A 439 3.74 -6.50 -33.72
N TYR A 440 3.29 -6.65 -34.97
CA TYR A 440 1.89 -6.94 -35.30
C TYR A 440 1.35 -8.21 -34.63
N ILE A 441 2.11 -9.31 -34.64
CA ILE A 441 1.68 -10.56 -34.00
C ILE A 441 1.60 -10.41 -32.48
N MET A 442 2.54 -9.67 -31.88
CA MET A 442 2.56 -9.43 -30.44
C MET A 442 1.50 -8.43 -30.00
N SER A 443 1.19 -7.39 -30.77
CA SER A 443 0.16 -6.40 -30.43
C SER A 443 -1.24 -6.75 -30.95
N GLU A 444 -1.42 -7.92 -31.56
CA GLU A 444 -2.70 -8.35 -32.13
C GLU A 444 -3.81 -8.37 -31.07
N LYS A 445 -4.97 -7.78 -31.40
CA LYS A 445 -6.14 -7.73 -30.51
C LYS A 445 -7.21 -8.75 -30.92
N LYS A 446 -7.17 -9.27 -32.15
CA LYS A 446 -8.13 -10.28 -32.64
C LYS A 446 -7.96 -11.61 -31.90
N GLU A 447 -8.98 -11.97 -31.12
CA GLU A 447 -8.96 -13.11 -30.20
C GLU A 447 -8.53 -14.44 -30.86
N SER A 448 -9.01 -14.75 -32.06
CA SER A 448 -8.66 -16.01 -32.74
C SER A 448 -7.17 -16.11 -33.04
N LYS A 449 -6.56 -15.02 -33.51
CA LYS A 449 -5.12 -14.96 -33.80
C LYS A 449 -4.29 -14.99 -32.55
N VAL A 450 -4.67 -14.24 -31.52
CA VAL A 450 -3.98 -14.23 -30.21
C VAL A 450 -3.97 -15.62 -29.57
N ARG A 451 -5.11 -16.33 -29.63
CA ARG A 451 -5.21 -17.71 -29.15
C ARG A 451 -4.30 -18.66 -29.93
N ASN A 452 -4.21 -18.50 -31.26
CA ASN A 452 -3.29 -19.29 -32.08
C ASN A 452 -1.83 -19.01 -31.76
N THR A 453 -1.43 -17.74 -31.61
CA THR A 453 -0.09 -17.34 -31.18
C THR A 453 0.26 -17.96 -29.82
N ALA A 454 -0.65 -17.92 -28.86
CA ALA A 454 -0.42 -18.50 -27.54
C ALA A 454 -0.28 -20.04 -27.58
N LYS A 455 -1.11 -20.72 -28.38
CA LYS A 455 -0.99 -22.17 -28.61
C LYS A 455 0.32 -22.53 -29.30
N TYR A 456 0.73 -21.77 -30.32
CA TYR A 456 2.01 -21.95 -31.01
C TYR A 456 3.17 -21.84 -30.02
N ILE A 457 3.25 -20.73 -29.28
CA ILE A 457 4.33 -20.49 -28.31
C ILE A 457 4.37 -21.61 -27.27
N TYR A 458 3.22 -22.01 -26.72
CA TYR A 458 3.14 -23.09 -25.74
C TYR A 458 3.69 -24.42 -26.28
N ASN A 459 3.24 -24.84 -27.47
CA ASN A 459 3.67 -26.11 -28.05
C ASN A 459 5.11 -26.07 -28.55
N ALA A 460 5.57 -24.94 -29.10
CA ALA A 460 6.95 -24.76 -29.52
C ALA A 460 7.92 -24.76 -28.32
N MET A 461 7.55 -24.14 -27.20
CA MET A 461 8.34 -24.21 -25.95
C MET A 461 8.38 -25.63 -25.38
N LYS A 462 7.26 -26.37 -25.45
CA LYS A 462 7.21 -27.77 -25.05
C LYS A 462 8.09 -28.66 -25.93
N LEU A 463 8.02 -28.47 -27.26
CA LEU A 463 8.88 -29.17 -28.22
C LEU A 463 10.36 -28.89 -27.93
N ARG A 464 10.70 -27.62 -27.68
CA ARG A 464 12.06 -27.20 -27.33
C ARG A 464 12.57 -27.91 -26.09
N LYS A 465 11.77 -27.93 -25.02
CA LYS A 465 12.12 -28.59 -23.79
C LYS A 465 12.41 -30.08 -24.03
N ASN A 466 11.50 -30.77 -24.72
CA ASN A 466 11.66 -32.19 -25.00
C ASN A 466 12.92 -32.50 -25.83
N LYS A 467 13.23 -31.69 -26.86
CA LYS A 467 14.40 -31.90 -27.72
C LYS A 467 15.75 -31.60 -27.06
N LEU A 468 15.76 -30.87 -25.95
CA LEU A 468 17.00 -30.56 -25.21
C LEU A 468 17.21 -31.49 -24.01
N GLU A 469 16.16 -32.18 -23.58
CA GLU A 469 16.21 -33.20 -22.53
C GLU A 469 16.44 -34.61 -23.10
N SER A 470 16.12 -34.82 -24.40
CA SER A 470 16.52 -36.00 -25.19
C SER A 470 17.95 -35.87 -25.70
#